data_AF-A0A9W9I6L7-F1
#
_entry.id   AF-A0A9W9I6L7-F1
#
_cell.length_a   1.000
_cell.length_b   1.000
_cell.length_c   1.000
_cell.angle_alpha   90.00
_cell.angle_beta   90.00
_cell.angle_gamma   90.00
#
_symmetry.space_group_name_H-M   'P 1'
#
loop_
_entity.id
_entity.type
_entity.pdbx_description
1 polymer ?
#
loop_
_entity_poly.entity_id
_entity_poly.type
_entity_poly.pdbx_seq_one_letter_code
_entity_poly.pdbx_strand_id
1 'polypeptide(L)'
;MANTTDWVKSFLSQLEATLCPRGRDEIAVLQHRRLEDMQLRRIQPVGDGFPPWDKQYYDRLVKQEFDIDHLKISEFFPLERIATGMLGIFASLLGLRFDPIPAENLTAGVIWHDTVQVYSVWDASDDRFIGYLYLDLLWRKYKYRENQCVNIQCVRIYTPAFISRFAVAKYVNAGLYTARWKQTMSVDDSDVFVPDFNSHELRLAKA
;
A
#
# COMPACT_ATOMS: atom_id res chain seq x y z
N MET A 1 10.69 -16.46 10.61
CA MET A 1 11.08 -15.45 11.63
C MET A 1 12.51 -15.71 12.05
N ALA A 2 13.29 -14.65 12.26
CA ALA A 2 14.67 -14.80 12.71
C ALA A 2 14.69 -15.16 14.19
N ASN A 3 15.36 -16.26 14.55
CA ASN A 3 15.42 -16.75 15.93
C ASN A 3 16.65 -16.21 16.69
N THR A 4 17.67 -15.75 15.98
CA THR A 4 18.96 -15.33 16.54
C THR A 4 19.54 -14.17 15.76
N THR A 5 20.30 -13.32 16.44
CA THR A 5 21.00 -12.17 15.83
C THR A 5 22.04 -12.60 14.79
N ASP A 6 22.72 -13.73 15.01
CA ASP A 6 23.75 -14.22 14.08
C ASP A 6 23.17 -14.67 12.74
N TRP A 7 21.98 -15.28 12.77
CA TRP A 7 21.23 -15.59 11.55
C TRP A 7 20.89 -14.31 10.77
N VAL A 8 20.44 -13.24 11.45
CA VAL A 8 20.13 -11.95 10.80
C VAL A 8 21.38 -11.37 10.14
N LYS A 9 22.51 -11.36 10.84
CA LYS A 9 23.78 -10.86 10.30
C LYS A 9 24.20 -11.65 9.05
N SER A 10 24.17 -12.97 9.12
CA SER A 10 24.50 -13.84 7.99
C SER A 10 23.59 -13.59 6.78
N PHE A 11 22.28 -13.46 7.02
CA PHE A 11 21.31 -13.13 5.98
C PHE A 11 21.59 -11.77 5.32
N LEU A 12 21.84 -10.73 6.13
CA LEU A 12 22.17 -9.40 5.61
C LEU A 12 23.47 -9.41 4.80
N SER A 13 24.49 -10.15 5.22
CA SER A 13 25.74 -10.29 4.46
C SER A 13 25.53 -10.99 3.11
N GLN A 14 24.64 -11.98 3.03
CA GLN A 14 24.30 -12.64 1.76
C GLN A 14 23.56 -11.69 0.81
N LEU A 15 22.63 -10.90 1.34
CA LEU A 15 21.94 -9.87 0.56
C LEU A 15 22.92 -8.80 0.05
N GLU A 16 23.83 -8.33 0.91
CA GLU A 16 24.86 -7.37 0.53
C GLU A 16 25.74 -7.89 -0.60
N ALA A 17 26.24 -9.13 -0.49
CA ALA A 17 27.07 -9.74 -1.52
C ALA A 17 26.35 -9.83 -2.88
N THR A 18 25.02 -10.01 -2.87
CA THR A 18 24.20 -10.15 -4.08
C THR A 18 23.77 -8.80 -4.66
N LEU A 19 23.38 -7.85 -3.82
CA LEU A 19 22.77 -6.58 -4.23
C LEU A 19 23.79 -5.46 -4.44
N CYS A 20 24.90 -5.42 -3.70
CA CYS A 20 25.90 -4.36 -3.82
C CYS A 20 26.55 -4.25 -5.20
N PRO A 21 26.83 -5.34 -5.94
CA PRO A 21 27.30 -5.23 -7.32
C PRO A 21 26.34 -4.42 -8.19
N ARG A 22 25.05 -4.79 -8.19
CA ARG A 22 24.00 -4.07 -8.94
C ARG A 22 23.80 -2.64 -8.45
N GLY A 23 23.85 -2.43 -7.13
CA GLY A 23 23.77 -1.09 -6.55
C GLY A 23 24.92 -0.18 -6.99
N ARG A 24 26.14 -0.72 -7.17
CA ARG A 24 27.27 0.04 -7.73
C ARG A 24 27.03 0.42 -9.20
N ASP A 25 26.47 -0.49 -9.99
CA ASP A 25 26.12 -0.20 -11.39
C ASP A 25 25.05 0.91 -11.48
N GLU A 26 24.02 0.86 -10.63
CA GLU A 26 22.98 1.89 -10.55
C GLU A 26 23.57 3.26 -10.16
N ILE A 27 24.44 3.32 -9.13
CA ILE A 27 25.12 4.56 -8.75
C ILE A 27 26.06 5.07 -9.84
N ALA A 28 26.72 4.17 -10.59
CA ALA A 28 27.60 4.56 -11.69
C ALA A 28 26.83 5.28 -12.81
N VAL A 29 25.61 4.84 -13.13
CA VAL A 29 24.72 5.51 -14.08
C VAL A 29 24.37 6.92 -13.60
N LEU A 30 23.99 7.07 -12.33
CA LEU A 30 23.67 8.39 -11.76
C LEU A 30 24.89 9.31 -11.72
N GLN A 31 26.07 8.76 -11.40
CA GLN A 31 27.32 9.50 -11.38
C GLN A 31 27.71 9.99 -12.78
N HIS A 32 27.50 9.18 -13.81
CA HIS A 32 27.73 9.59 -15.19
C HIS A 32 26.85 10.79 -15.56
N ARG A 33 25.54 10.70 -15.28
CA ARG A 33 24.58 11.81 -15.52
C ARG A 33 24.94 13.08 -14.75
N ARG A 34 25.41 12.94 -13.51
CA ARG A 34 25.89 14.07 -12.70
C ARG A 34 27.08 14.78 -13.34
N LEU A 35 28.06 14.02 -13.83
CA LEU A 35 29.23 14.60 -14.48
C LEU A 35 28.85 15.34 -15.76
N GLU A 36 27.93 14.80 -16.56
CA GLU A 36 27.39 15.48 -17.75
C GLU A 36 26.72 16.82 -17.40
N ASP A 37 25.80 16.85 -16.41
CA ASP A 37 25.12 18.07 -15.97
C ASP A 37 26.10 19.11 -15.39
N MET A 38 27.10 18.66 -14.62
CA MET A 38 28.16 19.53 -14.09
C MET A 38 29.02 20.16 -15.20
N GLN A 39 29.38 19.38 -16.23
CA GLN A 39 30.13 19.88 -17.40
C GLN A 39 29.32 20.96 -18.14
N LEU A 40 28.03 20.71 -18.39
CA LEU A 40 27.13 21.67 -19.03
C LEU A 40 27.00 22.97 -18.24
N ARG A 41 26.98 22.89 -16.90
CA ARG A 41 26.87 24.04 -15.99
C ARG A 41 28.21 24.70 -15.66
N ARG A 42 29.33 24.16 -16.15
CA ARG A 42 30.70 24.61 -15.84
C ARG A 42 31.01 24.60 -14.33
N ILE A 43 30.44 23.64 -13.61
CA ILE A 43 30.68 23.42 -12.18
C ILE A 43 31.73 22.33 -12.04
N GLN A 44 32.77 22.58 -11.24
CA GLN A 44 33.75 21.54 -10.93
C GLN A 44 33.21 20.57 -9.87
N PRO A 45 33.48 19.26 -9.99
CA PRO A 45 33.08 18.31 -8.98
C PRO A 45 33.82 18.61 -7.66
N VAL A 46 33.07 18.61 -6.57
CA VAL A 46 33.62 18.73 -5.21
C VAL A 46 33.56 17.36 -4.56
N GLY A 47 34.73 16.83 -4.18
CA GLY A 47 34.89 15.55 -3.50
C GLY A 47 34.86 14.32 -4.40
N ASP A 48 35.24 13.18 -3.82
CA ASP A 48 35.29 11.88 -4.49
C ASP A 48 33.94 11.16 -4.36
N GLY A 49 33.41 10.68 -5.48
CA GLY A 49 32.21 9.83 -5.53
C GLY A 49 30.87 10.55 -5.71
N PHE A 50 29.78 9.79 -5.59
CA PHE A 50 28.42 10.26 -5.75
C PHE A 50 27.82 10.71 -4.40
N PRO A 51 27.42 11.99 -4.25
CA PRO A 51 26.92 12.47 -2.98
C PRO A 51 25.49 11.99 -2.69
N PRO A 52 25.15 11.58 -1.45
CA PRO A 52 23.84 11.02 -1.12
C PRO A 52 22.65 11.95 -1.41
N TRP A 53 22.82 13.26 -1.25
CA TRP A 53 21.74 14.24 -1.47
C TRP A 53 21.38 14.42 -2.95
N ASP A 54 22.29 14.10 -3.88
CA ASP A 54 22.03 14.20 -5.33
C ASP A 54 21.20 13.02 -5.85
N LYS A 55 21.11 11.91 -5.07
CA LYS A 55 20.44 10.66 -5.50
C LYS A 55 19.03 10.89 -6.02
N GLN A 56 18.17 11.53 -5.23
CA GLN A 56 16.76 11.73 -5.58
C GLN A 56 16.57 12.58 -6.83
N TYR A 57 17.48 13.53 -7.08
CA TYR A 57 17.43 14.41 -8.23
C TYR A 57 17.78 13.64 -9.51
N TYR A 58 18.91 12.92 -9.53
CA TYR A 58 19.32 12.17 -10.72
C TYR A 58 18.47 10.92 -10.94
N ASP A 59 17.98 10.25 -9.89
CA ASP A 59 17.00 9.16 -10.04
C ASP A 59 15.75 9.65 -10.77
N ARG A 60 15.29 10.88 -10.51
CA ARG A 60 14.13 11.46 -11.22
C ARG A 60 14.44 11.72 -12.69
N LEU A 61 15.62 12.26 -13.00
CA LEU A 61 16.02 12.53 -14.38
C LEU A 61 16.15 11.25 -15.20
N VAL A 62 16.82 10.24 -14.65
CA VAL A 62 16.93 8.92 -15.31
C VAL A 62 15.55 8.28 -15.50
N LYS A 63 14.65 8.42 -14.52
CA LYS A 63 13.26 7.94 -14.67
C LYS A 63 12.50 8.66 -15.79
N GLN A 64 12.76 9.95 -16.03
CA GLN A 64 12.15 10.72 -17.12
C GLN A 64 12.62 10.25 -18.51
N GLU A 65 13.82 9.66 -18.63
CA GLU A 65 14.32 9.10 -19.89
C GLU A 65 13.50 7.91 -20.39
N PHE A 66 12.75 7.23 -19.51
CA PHE A 66 11.87 6.13 -19.89
C PHE A 66 10.55 6.58 -20.54
N ASP A 67 10.32 7.90 -20.69
CA ASP A 67 9.13 8.52 -21.33
C ASP A 67 7.78 7.98 -20.79
N ILE A 68 7.74 7.69 -19.48
CA ILE A 68 6.54 7.20 -18.81
C ILE A 68 5.74 8.39 -18.26
N ASP A 69 4.59 8.64 -18.87
CA ASP A 69 3.65 9.66 -18.41
C ASP A 69 2.76 9.12 -17.27
N HIS A 70 3.25 9.25 -16.04
CA HIS A 70 2.53 8.79 -14.84
C HIS A 70 1.16 9.47 -14.66
N LEU A 71 0.96 10.69 -15.18
CA LEU A 71 -0.32 11.39 -15.09
C LEU A 71 -1.35 10.77 -16.03
N LYS A 72 -0.96 10.39 -17.25
CA LYS A 72 -1.85 9.62 -18.14
C LYS A 72 -2.18 8.25 -17.59
N ILE A 73 -1.20 7.59 -16.97
CA ILE A 73 -1.43 6.26 -16.39
C ILE A 73 -2.45 6.34 -15.25
N SER A 74 -2.37 7.35 -14.38
CA SER A 74 -3.29 7.47 -13.25
C SER A 74 -4.77 7.61 -13.68
N GLU A 75 -5.04 8.12 -14.89
CA GLU A 75 -6.40 8.18 -15.44
C GLU A 75 -7.07 6.79 -15.59
N PHE A 76 -6.27 5.74 -15.78
CA PHE A 76 -6.75 4.34 -15.85
C PHE A 76 -7.04 3.74 -14.47
N PHE A 77 -6.63 4.44 -13.41
CA PHE A 77 -6.69 3.99 -12.03
C PHE A 77 -7.65 4.88 -11.19
N PRO A 78 -8.96 4.94 -11.50
CA PRO A 78 -9.92 5.63 -10.64
C PRO A 78 -10.13 4.84 -9.34
N LEU A 79 -10.05 5.56 -8.21
CA LEU A 79 -9.99 5.00 -6.86
C LEU A 79 -11.11 3.98 -6.57
N GLU A 80 -12.36 4.36 -6.85
CA GLU A 80 -13.52 3.50 -6.59
C GLU A 80 -13.45 2.19 -7.39
N ARG A 81 -13.09 2.27 -8.67
CA ARG A 81 -13.00 1.08 -9.54
C ARG A 81 -11.89 0.13 -9.08
N ILE A 82 -10.75 0.67 -8.64
CA ILE A 82 -9.66 -0.15 -8.11
C ILE A 82 -10.09 -0.81 -6.82
N ALA A 83 -10.65 -0.04 -5.87
CA ALA A 83 -11.07 -0.56 -4.58
C ALA A 83 -12.06 -1.72 -4.75
N THR A 84 -13.12 -1.54 -5.55
CA THR A 84 -14.10 -2.59 -5.82
C THR A 84 -13.50 -3.74 -6.63
N GLY A 85 -12.70 -3.44 -7.66
CA GLY A 85 -12.07 -4.45 -8.50
C GLY A 85 -11.17 -5.39 -7.70
N MET A 86 -10.37 -4.85 -6.79
CA MET A 86 -9.53 -5.67 -5.94
C MET A 86 -10.31 -6.45 -4.88
N LEU A 87 -11.36 -5.87 -4.28
CA LEU A 87 -12.26 -6.65 -3.42
C LEU A 87 -12.84 -7.85 -4.20
N GLY A 88 -13.13 -7.69 -5.49
CA GLY A 88 -13.53 -8.78 -6.38
C GLY A 88 -12.44 -9.85 -6.56
N ILE A 89 -11.17 -9.46 -6.72
CA ILE A 89 -10.04 -10.39 -6.77
C ILE A 89 -9.96 -11.19 -5.46
N PHE A 90 -10.00 -10.50 -4.31
CA PHE A 90 -9.96 -11.17 -3.00
C PHE A 90 -11.18 -12.05 -2.74
N ALA A 91 -12.37 -11.63 -3.18
CA ALA A 91 -13.59 -12.41 -3.12
C ALA A 91 -13.39 -13.77 -3.82
N SER A 92 -12.89 -13.73 -5.06
CA SER A 92 -12.64 -14.94 -5.85
C SER A 92 -11.52 -15.82 -5.28
N LEU A 93 -10.44 -15.21 -4.79
CA LEU A 93 -9.26 -15.93 -4.31
C LEU A 93 -9.51 -16.59 -2.94
N LEU A 94 -10.23 -15.91 -2.06
CA LEU A 94 -10.43 -16.34 -0.68
C LEU A 94 -11.77 -17.05 -0.45
N GLY A 95 -12.68 -17.00 -1.42
CA GLY A 95 -14.04 -17.52 -1.28
C GLY A 95 -14.89 -16.63 -0.37
N LEU A 96 -14.77 -15.31 -0.54
CA LEU A 96 -15.48 -14.31 0.26
C LEU A 96 -16.51 -13.57 -0.59
N ARG A 97 -17.54 -13.03 0.04
CA ARG A 97 -18.45 -12.05 -0.54
C ARG A 97 -18.38 -10.75 0.26
N PHE A 98 -18.24 -9.63 -0.45
CA PHE A 98 -18.22 -8.29 0.13
C PHE A 98 -19.48 -7.55 -0.30
N ASP A 99 -20.40 -7.32 0.64
CA ASP A 99 -21.65 -6.60 0.37
C ASP A 99 -21.55 -5.18 0.95
N PRO A 100 -21.61 -4.13 0.12
CA PRO A 100 -21.50 -2.74 0.59
C PRO A 100 -22.71 -2.36 1.44
N ILE A 101 -22.46 -1.68 2.56
CA ILE A 101 -23.51 -1.14 3.42
C ILE A 101 -23.92 0.23 2.89
N PRO A 102 -25.21 0.46 2.57
CA PRO A 102 -25.69 1.76 2.11
C PRO A 102 -25.40 2.88 3.11
N ALA A 103 -25.05 4.06 2.61
CA ALA A 103 -24.69 5.22 3.43
C ALA A 103 -25.81 5.63 4.41
N GLU A 104 -27.08 5.45 4.04
CA GLU A 104 -28.22 5.71 4.93
C GLU A 104 -28.22 4.84 6.20
N ASN A 105 -27.59 3.67 6.17
CA ASN A 105 -27.51 2.74 7.30
C ASN A 105 -26.27 3.02 8.17
N LEU A 106 -25.36 3.90 7.74
CA LEU A 106 -24.15 4.28 8.45
C LEU A 106 -24.41 5.53 9.28
N THR A 107 -24.70 5.33 10.57
CA THR A 107 -24.92 6.44 11.52
C THR A 107 -23.60 6.95 12.11
N ALA A 108 -23.61 8.16 12.68
CA ALA A 108 -22.43 8.80 13.30
C ALA A 108 -21.81 8.01 14.48
N GLY A 109 -22.49 6.98 15.00
CA GLY A 109 -21.94 6.06 16.00
C GLY A 109 -21.19 4.85 15.43
N VAL A 110 -21.29 4.62 14.12
CA VAL A 110 -20.70 3.46 13.41
C VAL A 110 -19.50 3.87 12.57
N ILE A 111 -19.54 5.07 11.97
CA ILE A 111 -18.46 5.62 11.15
C ILE A 111 -17.89 6.90 11.77
N TRP A 112 -16.58 7.11 11.62
CA TRP A 112 -15.89 8.32 12.09
C TRP A 112 -15.84 9.44 11.04
N HIS A 113 -16.19 9.16 9.79
CA HIS A 113 -16.20 10.13 8.68
C HIS A 113 -17.14 9.65 7.56
N ASP A 114 -17.72 10.59 6.81
CA ASP A 114 -18.72 10.34 5.74
C ASP A 114 -18.12 9.65 4.50
N THR A 115 -16.85 9.89 4.23
CA THR A 115 -16.11 9.25 3.12
C THR A 115 -15.72 7.78 3.39
N VAL A 116 -16.03 7.24 4.57
CA VAL A 116 -15.66 5.86 4.92
C VAL A 116 -16.66 4.91 4.28
N GLN A 117 -16.14 3.95 3.51
CA GLN A 117 -16.97 2.88 2.93
C GLN A 117 -16.93 1.67 3.86
N VAL A 118 -18.08 1.03 4.06
CA VAL A 118 -18.18 -0.15 4.93
C VAL A 118 -18.77 -1.31 4.14
N TYR A 119 -18.13 -2.48 4.26
CA TYR A 119 -18.56 -3.73 3.64
C TYR A 119 -18.85 -4.76 4.72
N SER A 120 -19.94 -5.48 4.57
CA SER A 120 -20.18 -6.73 5.30
C SER A 120 -19.50 -7.88 4.55
N VAL A 121 -18.77 -8.70 5.30
CA VAL A 121 -17.95 -9.79 4.75
C VAL A 121 -18.60 -11.12 5.12
N TRP A 122 -18.82 -11.94 4.11
CA TRP A 122 -19.48 -13.24 4.21
C TRP A 122 -18.59 -14.31 3.60
N ASP A 123 -18.65 -15.52 4.13
CA ASP A 123 -18.12 -16.70 3.47
C ASP A 123 -19.03 -17.05 2.30
N ALA A 124 -18.45 -17.21 1.11
CA ALA A 124 -19.23 -17.48 -0.11
C ALA A 124 -19.72 -18.93 -0.19
N SER A 125 -19.18 -19.85 0.63
CA SER A 125 -19.52 -21.27 0.59
C SER A 125 -20.76 -21.64 1.41
N ASP A 126 -20.93 -21.02 2.58
CA ASP A 126 -21.98 -21.35 3.55
C ASP A 126 -22.81 -20.14 4.01
N ASP A 127 -22.62 -18.98 3.36
CA ASP A 127 -23.27 -17.71 3.72
C ASP A 127 -23.02 -17.26 5.17
N ARG A 128 -21.95 -17.76 5.80
CA ARG A 128 -21.62 -17.40 7.18
C ARG A 128 -21.06 -15.98 7.24
N PHE A 129 -21.66 -15.16 8.11
CA PHE A 129 -21.14 -13.83 8.39
C PHE A 129 -19.77 -13.89 9.09
N ILE A 130 -18.77 -13.20 8.53
CA ILE A 130 -17.40 -13.16 9.09
C ILE A 130 -17.20 -11.85 9.87
N GLY A 131 -17.57 -10.71 9.29
CA GLY A 131 -17.24 -9.43 9.89
C GLY A 131 -17.52 -8.21 9.03
N TYR A 132 -16.95 -7.08 9.44
CA TYR A 132 -17.03 -5.81 8.75
C TYR A 132 -15.65 -5.32 8.30
N LEU A 133 -15.61 -4.73 7.11
CA LEU A 133 -14.42 -4.07 6.56
C LEU A 133 -14.72 -2.59 6.35
N TYR A 134 -13.94 -1.73 7.01
CA TYR A 134 -13.99 -0.28 6.84
C TYR A 134 -12.85 0.16 5.92
N LEU A 135 -13.18 0.89 4.86
CA LEU A 135 -12.21 1.46 3.93
C LEU A 135 -12.22 2.99 4.06
N ASP A 136 -11.09 3.51 4.52
CA ASP A 136 -10.87 4.94 4.66
C ASP A 136 -9.68 5.35 3.79
N LEU A 137 -9.97 5.73 2.54
CA LEU A 137 -8.98 5.85 1.46
C LEU A 137 -8.54 7.28 1.17
N LEU A 138 -9.35 8.26 1.57
CA LEU A 138 -9.14 9.66 1.20
C LEU A 138 -8.28 10.39 2.23
N TRP A 139 -7.37 11.22 1.74
CA TRP A 139 -6.60 12.12 2.60
C TRP A 139 -7.51 13.18 3.22
N ARG A 140 -7.28 13.49 4.50
CA ARG A 140 -7.91 14.63 5.19
C ARG A 140 -7.03 15.19 6.29
N LYS A 141 -7.27 16.45 6.65
CA LYS A 141 -6.59 17.11 7.78
C LYS A 141 -6.87 16.32 9.07
N TYR A 142 -5.83 16.06 9.86
CA TYR A 142 -5.88 15.29 11.11
C TYR A 142 -6.15 13.79 11.00
N LYS A 143 -6.27 13.22 9.79
CA LYS A 143 -6.17 11.76 9.60
C LYS A 143 -4.71 11.33 9.66
N TYR A 144 -4.49 10.12 10.16
CA TYR A 144 -3.18 9.47 10.11
C TYR A 144 -2.66 9.42 8.68
N ARG A 145 -1.37 9.69 8.46
CA ARG A 145 -0.81 10.03 7.12
C ARG A 145 -0.30 8.84 6.31
N GLU A 146 -0.02 7.71 6.93
CA GLU A 146 0.50 6.54 6.22
C GLU A 146 -0.60 5.50 6.00
N ASN A 147 -0.27 4.47 5.24
CA ASN A 147 -1.19 3.37 4.95
C ASN A 147 -1.12 2.34 6.08
N GLN A 148 -2.27 1.93 6.61
CA GLN A 148 -2.35 1.00 7.74
C GLN A 148 -3.53 0.05 7.62
N CYS A 149 -3.36 -1.13 8.20
CA CYS A 149 -4.44 -2.05 8.51
C CYS A 149 -4.58 -2.10 10.03
N VAL A 150 -5.76 -1.77 10.56
CA VAL A 150 -6.02 -1.70 12.00
C VAL A 150 -7.22 -2.57 12.34
N ASN A 151 -7.02 -3.50 13.26
CA ASN A 151 -8.11 -4.30 13.80
C ASN A 151 -8.85 -3.46 14.85
N ILE A 152 -10.11 -3.13 14.57
CA ILE A 152 -10.99 -2.46 15.54
C ILE A 152 -11.53 -3.48 16.54
N GLN A 153 -11.94 -4.65 16.04
CA GLN A 153 -12.48 -5.72 16.86
C GLN A 153 -11.83 -7.04 16.47
N CYS A 154 -11.13 -7.65 17.43
CA CYS A 154 -10.56 -8.98 17.27
C CYS A 154 -11.66 -10.05 17.36
N VAL A 155 -11.49 -11.12 16.58
CA VAL A 155 -12.26 -12.35 16.76
C VAL A 155 -11.76 -13.07 17.99
N ARG A 156 -12.69 -13.39 18.89
CA ARG A 156 -12.43 -14.17 20.09
C ARG A 156 -13.61 -15.11 20.32
N ILE A 157 -13.30 -16.39 20.48
CA ILE A 157 -14.29 -17.40 20.81
C ILE A 157 -14.49 -17.35 22.32
N TYR A 158 -15.67 -16.93 22.78
CA TYR A 158 -15.99 -16.85 24.21
C TYR A 158 -16.69 -18.13 24.69
N THR A 159 -17.56 -18.71 23.86
CA THR A 159 -18.23 -20.01 24.07
C THR A 159 -18.54 -20.63 22.69
N PRO A 160 -18.85 -21.94 22.58
CA PRO A 160 -19.19 -22.57 21.29
C PRO A 160 -20.37 -21.90 20.56
N ALA A 161 -21.19 -21.13 21.28
CA ALA A 161 -22.34 -20.39 20.74
C ALA A 161 -22.06 -18.88 20.49
N PHE A 162 -20.87 -18.37 20.86
CA PHE A 162 -20.55 -16.95 20.74
C PHE A 162 -19.11 -16.71 20.27
N ILE A 163 -19.00 -16.40 18.98
CA ILE A 163 -17.78 -15.92 18.32
C ILE A 163 -17.87 -14.40 18.25
N SER A 164 -16.93 -13.67 18.88
CA SER A 164 -16.85 -12.22 18.69
C SER A 164 -16.41 -11.91 17.27
N ARG A 165 -17.00 -10.87 16.69
CA ARG A 165 -16.99 -10.60 15.24
C ARG A 165 -15.76 -9.80 14.85
N PHE A 166 -15.28 -10.00 13.62
CA PHE A 166 -14.09 -9.32 13.09
C PHE A 166 -14.45 -7.93 12.54
N ALA A 167 -13.71 -6.90 12.92
CA ALA A 167 -13.79 -5.60 12.27
C ALA A 167 -12.38 -5.09 11.95
N VAL A 168 -12.10 -4.92 10.66
CA VAL A 168 -10.82 -4.38 10.17
C VAL A 168 -11.08 -3.02 9.53
N ALA A 169 -10.29 -2.04 9.92
CA ALA A 169 -10.20 -0.76 9.24
C ALA A 169 -8.91 -0.71 8.43
N LYS A 170 -9.04 -0.57 7.12
CA LYS A 170 -7.91 -0.27 6.25
C LYS A 170 -7.88 1.23 5.98
N TYR A 171 -6.79 1.86 6.42
CA TYR A 171 -6.44 3.23 6.12
C TYR A 171 -5.51 3.21 4.91
N VAL A 172 -5.94 3.84 3.83
CA VAL A 172 -5.05 4.20 2.73
C VAL A 172 -5.11 5.71 2.60
N ASN A 173 -3.98 6.33 2.34
CA ASN A 173 -3.86 7.73 1.96
C ASN A 173 -3.46 7.76 0.49
N ALA A 174 -4.44 7.58 -0.40
CA ALA A 174 -4.20 7.82 -1.81
C ALA A 174 -3.82 9.30 -1.98
N GLY A 175 -2.64 9.58 -2.54
CA GLY A 175 -2.17 10.93 -2.78
C GLY A 175 -3.17 11.68 -3.67
N LEU A 176 -3.68 12.82 -3.18
CA LEU A 176 -4.55 13.68 -3.99
C LEU A 176 -3.72 14.38 -5.06
N TYR A 177 -3.55 13.73 -6.22
CA TYR A 177 -3.10 14.41 -7.42
C TYR A 177 -4.31 15.17 -8.02
N THR A 178 -4.27 16.48 -7.85
CA THR A 178 -5.19 17.54 -8.30
C THR A 178 -6.24 17.20 -9.37
N ALA A 179 -7.52 17.26 -9.01
CA ALA A 179 -8.61 18.01 -9.67
C ALA A 179 -9.93 17.62 -9.01
N ARG A 180 -10.76 18.62 -8.71
CA ARG A 180 -11.98 18.59 -7.87
C ARG A 180 -13.05 17.52 -8.21
N TRP A 181 -12.88 16.68 -9.23
CA TRP A 181 -13.91 15.75 -9.71
C TRP A 181 -13.43 14.38 -10.24
N LYS A 182 -12.14 14.02 -10.14
CA LYS A 182 -11.68 12.63 -10.46
C LYS A 182 -10.60 12.20 -9.47
N GLN A 183 -10.94 11.28 -8.57
CA GLN A 183 -9.97 10.69 -7.64
C GLN A 183 -9.26 9.53 -8.34
N THR A 184 -8.01 9.76 -8.74
CA THR A 184 -7.15 8.77 -9.39
C THR A 184 -5.99 8.39 -8.47
N MET A 185 -5.61 7.11 -8.47
CA MET A 185 -4.42 6.63 -7.76
C MET A 185 -3.21 6.57 -8.69
N SER A 186 -2.02 6.79 -8.14
CA SER A 186 -0.78 6.43 -8.83
C SER A 186 -0.61 4.90 -8.82
N VAL A 187 0.20 4.39 -9.75
CA VAL A 187 0.52 2.95 -9.80
C VAL A 187 1.17 2.51 -8.48
N ASP A 188 2.12 3.29 -7.97
CA ASP A 188 2.82 2.99 -6.72
C ASP A 188 1.87 2.92 -5.51
N ASP A 189 0.82 3.76 -5.47
CA ASP A 189 -0.18 3.73 -4.40
C ASP A 189 -1.11 2.50 -4.50
N SER A 190 -1.30 1.93 -5.69
CA SER A 190 -2.18 0.78 -5.92
C SER A 190 -1.63 -0.51 -5.29
N ASP A 191 -0.30 -0.66 -5.25
CA ASP A 191 0.37 -1.81 -4.62
C ASP A 191 0.10 -1.87 -3.10
N VAL A 192 -0.13 -0.73 -2.45
CA VAL A 192 -0.41 -0.67 -1.01
C VAL A 192 -1.82 -1.15 -0.66
N PHE A 193 -2.69 -1.26 -1.67
CA PHE A 193 -4.05 -1.67 -1.46
C PHE A 193 -4.16 -3.21 -1.33
N VAL A 194 -3.12 -3.99 -1.61
CA VAL A 194 -3.03 -5.40 -1.18
C VAL A 194 -3.21 -5.46 0.34
N PRO A 195 -4.30 -6.06 0.87
CA PRO A 195 -4.46 -6.22 2.30
C PRO A 195 -3.41 -7.22 2.78
N ASP A 196 -2.61 -6.81 3.77
CA ASP A 196 -1.87 -7.75 4.61
C ASP A 196 -2.89 -8.53 5.45
N PHE A 197 -3.55 -9.50 4.83
CA PHE A 197 -4.27 -10.52 5.57
C PHE A 197 -3.21 -11.38 6.24
N ASN A 198 -3.05 -11.22 7.55
CA ASN A 198 -2.23 -12.14 8.31
C ASN A 198 -2.79 -13.55 8.09
N SER A 199 -1.96 -14.49 7.63
CA SER A 199 -2.39 -15.88 7.34
C SER A 199 -3.06 -16.58 8.54
N HIS A 200 -2.82 -16.07 9.74
CA HIS A 200 -3.46 -16.49 10.98
C HIS A 200 -4.93 -16.06 11.09
N GLU A 201 -5.31 -14.89 10.57
CA GLU A 201 -6.67 -14.33 10.65
C GLU A 201 -7.62 -15.05 9.67
N LEU A 202 -7.13 -15.39 8.46
CA LEU A 202 -7.88 -16.19 7.49
C LEU A 202 -8.11 -17.63 7.96
N ARG A 203 -7.17 -18.21 8.72
CA ARG A 203 -7.35 -19.55 9.32
C ARG A 203 -8.38 -19.56 10.44
N LEU A 204 -8.42 -18.52 11.27
CA LEU A 204 -9.41 -18.40 12.35
C LEU A 204 -10.81 -18.11 11.81
N ALA A 205 -10.93 -17.41 10.68
CA ALA A 205 -12.21 -17.17 10.03
C ALA A 205 -12.80 -18.42 9.35
N LYS A 206 -11.96 -19.40 8.97
CA LYS A 206 -12.39 -20.64 8.29
C LYS A 206 -12.51 -21.87 9.22
N ALA A 207 -12.09 -21.75 10.48
CA ALA A 207 -12.33 -22.75 11.52
C ALA A 207 -13.73 -22.58 12.15
#